data_AF-A0A7S9CMK0-F1
#
_entry.id   AF-A0A7S9CMK0-F1
#
_cell.length_a   1.000
_cell.length_b   1.000
_cell.length_c   1.000
_cell.angle_alpha   90.00
_cell.angle_beta   90.00
_cell.angle_gamma   90.00
#
_symmetry.space_group_name_H-M   'P 1'
#
loop_
_entity.id
_entity.type
_entity.pdbx_description
1 polymer ?
#
loop_
_entity_poly.entity_id
_entity_poly.type
_entity_poly.pdbx_seq_one_letter_code
_entity_poly.pdbx_strand_id
1 'polypeptide(L)'
;MGFYGPEPFDSAEAVYVWTGLGSPGFFSVTVEGNAPNFTSGIKLVRDEQWVGGLAIKVMGWTGPLGKGTKPYKVHGSFPGSFLKEIVVIGSNKHEVVKVKEIPFTNDEEFAKNADALV
;
A
#
# COMPACT_ATOMS: atom_id res chain seq x y z
N MET A 1 -2.58 16.45 21.76
CA MET A 1 -3.56 16.08 20.71
C MET A 1 -2.79 15.34 19.63
N GLY A 2 -3.31 14.20 19.16
CA GLY A 2 -2.72 13.50 18.02
C GLY A 2 -3.10 14.18 16.71
N PHE A 3 -2.30 13.98 15.65
CA PHE A 3 -2.59 14.49 14.31
C PHE A 3 -2.70 13.32 13.33
N TYR A 4 -3.59 13.47 12.34
CA TYR A 4 -3.70 12.51 11.24
C TYR A 4 -2.87 13.02 10.07
N GLY A 5 -1.90 12.24 9.63
CA GLY A 5 -0.94 12.70 8.63
C GLY A 5 -0.25 11.55 7.91
N PRO A 6 0.62 11.88 6.94
CA PRO A 6 1.43 10.89 6.28
C PRO A 6 2.45 10.29 7.25
N GLU A 7 2.66 8.99 7.16
CA GLU A 7 3.63 8.24 7.97
C GLU A 7 4.84 7.83 7.12
N PRO A 8 6.03 7.70 7.71
CA PRO A 8 7.23 7.33 6.98
C PRO A 8 7.21 5.83 6.67
N PHE A 9 7.72 5.43 5.51
CA PHE A 9 7.87 4.02 5.14
C PHE A 9 9.27 3.69 4.64
N ASP A 10 9.66 2.42 4.78
CA ASP A 10 10.97 1.92 4.39
C ASP A 10 10.90 1.14 3.08
N SER A 11 9.93 0.23 2.95
CA SER A 11 9.69 -0.58 1.75
C SER A 11 8.22 -0.58 1.34
N ALA A 12 7.99 -0.74 0.04
CA ALA A 12 6.66 -0.86 -0.52
C ALA A 12 6.65 -1.86 -1.66
N GLU A 13 5.64 -2.73 -1.67
CA GLU A 13 5.42 -3.73 -2.69
C GLU A 13 4.01 -3.60 -3.26
N ALA A 14 3.90 -3.76 -4.58
CA ALA A 14 2.64 -3.67 -5.29
C ALA A 14 2.47 -4.88 -6.22
N VAL A 15 1.34 -5.55 -6.08
CA VAL A 15 0.96 -6.70 -6.88
C VAL A 15 -0.39 -6.41 -7.52
N TYR A 16 -0.50 -6.61 -8.83
CA TYR A 16 -1.77 -6.54 -9.53
C TYR A 16 -2.32 -7.93 -9.72
N VAL A 17 -3.54 -8.14 -9.22
CA VAL A 17 -4.27 -9.40 -9.36
C VAL A 17 -5.35 -9.19 -10.41
N TRP A 18 -5.20 -9.87 -11.55
CA TRP A 18 -6.21 -9.89 -12.60
C TRP A 18 -7.25 -10.98 -12.29
N THR A 19 -8.54 -10.63 -12.18
CA THR A 19 -9.60 -11.57 -11.74
C THR A 19 -10.40 -12.22 -12.87
N GLY A 20 -10.17 -11.88 -14.15
CA GLY A 20 -10.77 -12.55 -15.31
C GLY A 20 -11.31 -11.61 -16.39
N LEU A 21 -11.82 -12.17 -17.50
CA LEU A 21 -12.29 -11.45 -18.69
C LEU A 21 -13.50 -10.55 -18.39
N GLY A 22 -13.27 -9.24 -18.32
CA GLY A 22 -14.32 -8.20 -18.32
C GLY A 22 -14.47 -7.39 -17.04
N SER A 23 -13.81 -7.78 -15.94
CA SER A 23 -13.82 -7.04 -14.68
C SER A 23 -12.46 -6.38 -14.41
N PRO A 24 -12.42 -5.13 -13.92
CA PRO A 24 -11.17 -4.51 -13.49
C PRO A 24 -10.58 -5.32 -12.32
N GLY A 25 -9.29 -5.66 -12.40
CA GLY A 25 -8.56 -6.27 -11.31
C GLY A 25 -8.33 -5.30 -10.14
N PHE A 26 -7.47 -5.71 -9.22
CA PHE A 26 -7.11 -4.88 -8.07
C PHE A 26 -5.61 -4.93 -7.78
N PHE A 27 -5.11 -3.83 -7.22
CA PHE A 27 -3.76 -3.69 -6.70
C PHE A 27 -3.78 -4.08 -5.22
N SER A 28 -3.05 -5.14 -4.89
CA SER A 28 -2.62 -5.48 -3.54
C SER A 28 -1.34 -4.71 -3.23
N VAL A 29 -1.42 -3.73 -2.33
CA VAL A 29 -0.27 -2.90 -1.94
C VAL A 29 0.06 -3.21 -0.49
N THR A 30 1.33 -3.51 -0.25
CA THR A 30 1.87 -3.78 1.09
C THR A 30 2.99 -2.80 1.35
N VAL A 31 2.93 -2.13 2.50
CA VAL A 31 3.93 -1.13 2.90
C VAL A 31 4.44 -1.49 4.29
N GLU A 32 5.76 -1.45 4.44
CA GLU A 32 6.44 -1.65 5.71
C GLU A 32 7.29 -0.44 6.04
N GLY A 33 7.32 -0.08 7.32
CA GLY A 33 8.05 1.09 7.75
C GLY A 33 8.16 1.22 9.26
N ASN A 34 8.87 2.24 9.69
CA ASN A 34 9.03 2.59 11.09
C ASN A 34 8.31 3.90 11.42
N ALA A 35 7.10 3.82 11.99
CA ALA A 35 6.33 5.00 12.39
C ALA A 35 6.75 5.50 13.78
N PRO A 36 6.55 6.79 14.11
CA PRO A 36 6.80 7.30 15.46
C PRO A 36 6.03 6.52 16.55
N ASN A 37 6.58 6.48 17.76
CA ASN A 37 5.86 5.90 18.89
C ASN A 37 4.51 6.59 19.12
N PHE A 38 3.52 5.82 19.57
CA PHE A 38 2.11 6.24 19.69
C PHE A 38 1.40 6.52 18.37
N THR A 39 1.93 6.04 17.24
CA THR A 39 1.20 6.01 15.97
C THR A 39 0.22 4.83 15.93
N SER A 40 -0.99 5.09 15.48
CA SER A 40 -2.06 4.10 15.36
C SER A 40 -2.90 4.34 14.11
N GLY A 41 -3.70 3.35 13.72
CA GLY A 41 -4.61 3.49 12.57
C GLY A 41 -3.88 3.73 11.25
N ILE A 42 -2.67 3.19 11.10
CA ILE A 42 -1.91 3.28 9.86
C ILE A 42 -2.69 2.54 8.76
N LYS A 43 -2.98 3.25 7.67
CA LYS A 43 -3.75 2.75 6.55
C LYS A 43 -3.23 3.32 5.24
N LEU A 44 -3.41 2.55 4.18
CA LEU A 44 -3.16 2.99 2.82
C LEU A 44 -4.40 3.70 2.27
N VAL A 45 -4.23 4.89 1.73
CA VAL A 45 -5.31 5.71 1.19
C VAL A 45 -4.97 6.13 -0.23
N ARG A 46 -5.89 5.95 -1.17
CA ARG A 46 -5.71 6.44 -2.53
C ARG A 46 -5.69 7.98 -2.53
N ASP A 47 -4.73 8.56 -3.24
CA ASP A 47 -4.72 10.00 -3.49
C ASP A 47 -5.68 10.35 -4.63
N GLU A 48 -6.83 10.95 -4.30
CA GLU A 48 -7.85 11.35 -5.28
C GLU A 48 -7.41 12.52 -6.16
N GLN A 49 -6.43 13.31 -5.70
CA GLN A 49 -5.91 14.45 -6.46
C GLN A 49 -4.80 14.04 -7.45
N TRP A 50 -4.32 12.80 -7.39
CA TRP A 50 -3.28 12.33 -8.29
C TRP A 50 -3.86 11.97 -9.66
N VAL A 51 -3.35 12.64 -10.70
CA VAL A 51 -3.77 12.45 -12.09
C VAL A 51 -2.69 11.68 -12.85
N GLY A 52 -3.09 10.70 -13.66
CA GLY A 52 -2.16 9.95 -14.53
C GLY A 52 -1.65 8.62 -13.97
N GLY A 53 -2.27 8.09 -12.91
CA GLY A 53 -1.94 6.77 -12.38
C GLY A 53 -2.60 6.46 -11.04
N LEU A 54 -2.01 5.55 -10.29
CA LEU A 54 -2.40 5.25 -8.90
C LEU A 54 -1.31 5.75 -7.96
N ALA A 55 -1.68 6.66 -7.07
CA ALA A 55 -0.85 7.06 -5.94
C ALA A 55 -1.52 6.67 -4.62
N ILE A 56 -0.74 6.07 -3.73
CA ILE A 56 -1.18 5.56 -2.44
C ILE A 56 -0.42 6.29 -1.35
N LYS A 57 -1.15 6.98 -0.48
CA LYS A 57 -0.64 7.65 0.70
C LYS A 57 -0.65 6.70 1.89
N VAL A 58 0.45 6.64 2.62
CA VAL A 58 0.55 5.96 3.91
C VAL A 58 0.13 6.96 4.98
N MET A 59 -1.03 6.76 5.59
CA MET A 59 -1.61 7.72 6.54
C MET A 59 -1.80 7.07 7.90
N GLY A 60 -1.59 7.80 8.98
CA GLY A 60 -1.75 7.32 10.34
C GLY A 60 -2.12 8.43 11.32
N TRP A 61 -2.56 8.03 12.51
CA TRP A 61 -2.76 8.92 13.65
C TRP A 61 -1.52 8.89 14.53
N THR A 62 -0.71 9.94 14.47
CA THR A 62 0.44 10.12 15.34
C THR A 62 -0.01 10.72 16.68
N GLY A 63 0.28 10.02 17.78
CA GLY A 63 0.02 10.49 19.15
C GLY A 63 0.99 11.59 19.62
N PRO A 64 1.05 11.86 20.94
CA PRO A 64 2.03 12.79 21.52
C PRO A 64 3.45 12.41 21.11
N LEU A 65 4.29 13.41 20.81
CA LEU A 65 5.68 13.20 20.39
C LEU A 65 6.45 12.43 21.48
N GLY A 66 6.65 11.13 21.24
CA GLY A 66 7.46 10.24 22.06
C GLY A 66 8.81 9.98 21.40
N LYS A 67 9.81 9.57 22.20
CA LYS A 67 11.07 9.09 21.65
C LYS A 67 10.90 7.67 21.11
N GLY A 68 11.46 7.41 19.94
CA GLY A 68 11.51 6.08 19.31
C GLY A 68 10.49 5.86 18.19
N THR A 69 10.71 4.80 17.42
CA THR A 69 9.86 4.37 16.31
C THR A 69 9.43 2.92 16.52
N LYS A 70 8.28 2.55 15.96
CA LYS A 70 7.75 1.19 15.98
C LYS A 70 7.58 0.69 14.54
N PRO A 71 8.07 -0.52 14.22
CA PRO A 71 7.84 -1.12 12.92
C PRO A 71 6.35 -1.40 12.72
N TYR A 72 5.87 -1.19 11.51
CA TYR A 72 4.53 -1.53 11.08
C TYR A 72 4.56 -2.17 9.70
N LYS A 73 3.53 -2.98 9.45
CA LYS A 73 3.20 -3.52 8.15
C LYS A 73 1.72 -3.25 7.90
N VAL A 74 1.41 -2.65 6.78
CA VAL A 74 0.03 -2.35 6.39
C VAL A 74 -0.22 -2.84 4.98
N HIS A 75 -1.41 -3.40 4.80
CA HIS A 75 -1.89 -3.88 3.53
C HIS A 75 -3.13 -3.09 3.11
N GLY A 76 -3.29 -2.86 1.81
CA GLY A 76 -4.44 -2.19 1.23
C GLY A 76 -4.71 -2.69 -0.17
N SER A 77 -5.99 -2.85 -0.50
CA SER A 77 -6.45 -3.29 -1.82
C SER A 77 -7.15 -2.15 -2.54
N PHE A 78 -6.75 -1.89 -3.79
CA PHE A 78 -7.26 -0.78 -4.60
C PHE A 78 -7.75 -1.27 -5.97
N PRO A 79 -9.03 -1.11 -6.32
CA PRO A 79 -9.52 -1.52 -7.64
C PRO A 79 -8.99 -0.59 -8.73
N GLY A 80 -8.69 -1.15 -9.91
CA GLY A 80 -8.24 -0.37 -11.05
C GLY A 80 -7.80 -1.19 -12.26
N SER A 81 -7.55 -0.50 -13.36
CA SER A 81 -6.89 -1.08 -14.54
C SER A 81 -5.41 -1.29 -14.26
N PHE A 82 -4.82 -2.33 -14.85
CA PHE A 82 -3.40 -2.61 -14.69
C PHE A 82 -2.52 -1.39 -15.03
N LEU A 83 -1.60 -1.09 -14.13
CA LEU A 83 -0.56 -0.08 -14.28
C LEU A 83 0.77 -0.76 -13.97
N LYS A 84 1.79 -0.51 -14.79
CA LYS A 84 3.13 -1.08 -14.58
C LYS A 84 3.81 -0.50 -13.34
N GLU A 85 3.43 0.71 -12.95
CA GLU A 85 4.05 1.47 -11.87
C GLU A 85 2.98 2.23 -11.10
N ILE A 86 3.13 2.28 -9.77
CA ILE A 86 2.32 3.08 -8.87
C ILE A 86 3.23 3.92 -7.98
N VAL A 87 2.69 4.99 -7.40
CA VAL A 87 3.46 5.85 -6.49
C VAL A 87 3.01 5.61 -5.06
N VAL A 88 3.94 5.33 -4.16
CA VAL A 88 3.68 5.28 -2.71
C VAL A 88 4.25 6.54 -2.06
N ILE A 89 3.40 7.24 -1.32
CA ILE A 89 3.67 8.54 -0.71
C ILE A 89 3.66 8.37 0.81
N GLY A 90 4.80 8.61 1.44
CA GLY A 90 4.95 8.71 2.88
C GLY A 90 5.43 10.10 3.29
N SER A 91 5.60 10.31 4.59
CA SER A 91 6.15 11.59 5.09
C SER A 91 7.64 11.77 4.81
N ASN A 92 8.38 10.68 4.62
CA ASN A 92 9.82 10.70 4.38
C ASN A 92 10.19 10.72 2.88
N LYS A 93 9.45 9.99 2.05
CA LYS A 93 9.75 9.85 0.61
C LYS A 93 8.50 9.57 -0.22
N HIS A 94 8.62 9.82 -1.52
CA HIS A 94 7.72 9.31 -2.54
C HIS A 94 8.49 8.31 -3.38
N GLU A 95 7.96 7.10 -3.53
CA GLU A 95 8.65 6.01 -4.25
C GLU A 95 7.76 5.47 -5.37
N VAL A 96 8.35 5.32 -6.55
CA VAL A 96 7.70 4.66 -7.68
C VAL A 96 7.93 3.16 -7.53
N VAL A 97 6.86 2.42 -7.28
CA VAL A 97 6.87 0.97 -7.07
C VAL A 97 6.42 0.29 -8.35
N LYS A 98 7.27 -0.61 -8.86
CA LYS A 98 6.94 -1.46 -10.01
C LYS A 98 5.94 -2.52 -9.59
N VAL A 99 4.85 -2.62 -10.33
CA VAL A 99 3.77 -3.55 -10.05
C VAL A 99 4.10 -4.91 -10.67
N LYS A 100 4.06 -5.96 -9.84
CA LYS A 100 4.14 -7.34 -10.32
C LYS A 100 2.74 -7.79 -10.71
N GLU A 101 2.54 -8.16 -11.97
CA GLU A 101 1.28 -8.73 -12.45
C GLU A 101 1.24 -10.23 -12.13
N ILE A 102 0.19 -10.67 -11.42
CA ILE A 102 -0.11 -12.10 -11.26
C ILE A 102 -1.32 -12.40 -12.15
N PRO A 103 -1.11 -13.09 -13.29
CA PRO A 103 -2.22 -13.54 -14.13
C PRO A 103 -2.99 -14.67 -13.42
N PHE A 104 -4.31 -14.67 -13.54
CA PHE A 104 -5.21 -15.71 -12.99
C PHE A 104 -4.82 -17.15 -13.39
N THR A 105 -4.08 -17.33 -14.49
CA THR A 105 -3.73 -18.64 -15.05
C THR A 105 -2.65 -19.41 -14.26
N ASN A 106 -2.09 -18.82 -13.21
CA ASN A 106 -1.04 -19.44 -12.40
C ASN A 106 -1.65 -19.97 -11.09
N ASP A 107 -2.40 -21.08 -11.17
CA ASP A 107 -3.11 -21.72 -10.06
C ASP A 107 -2.25 -21.87 -8.79
N GLU A 108 -0.94 -22.08 -8.92
CA GLU A 108 -0.01 -22.18 -7.78
C GLU A 108 0.37 -20.83 -7.14
N GLU A 109 0.53 -19.75 -7.92
CA GLU A 109 0.83 -18.41 -7.37
C GLU A 109 -0.42 -17.75 -6.78
N PHE A 110 -1.60 -17.98 -7.34
CA PHE A 110 -2.85 -17.50 -6.76
C PHE A 110 -3.14 -18.18 -5.43
N ALA A 111 -3.00 -19.51 -5.35
CA ALA A 111 -3.21 -20.26 -4.10
C ALA A 111 -2.22 -19.84 -2.99
N LYS A 112 -0.96 -19.56 -3.36
CA LYS A 112 0.09 -19.16 -2.39
C LYS A 112 -0.05 -17.71 -1.91
N ASN A 113 -0.63 -16.82 -2.72
CA ASN A 113 -0.90 -15.43 -2.33
C ASN A 113 -2.27 -15.24 -1.67
N ALA A 114 -3.27 -16.08 -1.99
CA ALA A 114 -4.60 -16.04 -1.37
C ALA A 114 -4.53 -16.35 0.14
N ASP A 115 -3.67 -17.29 0.55
CA ASP A 115 -3.47 -17.64 1.96
C ASP A 115 -2.77 -16.52 2.76
N ALA A 116 -2.04 -15.64 2.08
CA ALA A 116 -1.37 -14.47 2.69
C ALA A 116 -2.22 -13.19 2.68
N LEU A 117 -3.43 -13.25 2.12
CA LEU A 117 -4.37 -12.13 1.99
C LEU A 117 -5.62 -12.27 2.89
N VAL A 118 -5.73 -13.35 3.68
CA VAL A 118 -6.79 -13.60 4.68
C VAL A 118 -6.31 -13.29 6.09
#